data_AF-A0A966GJP4-F1
#
_entry.id   AF-A0A966GJP4-F1
#
_cell.length_a   1.000
_cell.length_b   1.000
_cell.length_c   1.000
_cell.angle_alpha   90.00
_cell.angle_beta   90.00
_cell.angle_gamma   90.00
#
_symmetry.space_group_name_H-M   'P 1'
#
loop_
_entity.id
_entity.type
_entity.pdbx_description
1 polymer ?
#
loop_
_entity_poly.entity_id
_entity_poly.type
_entity_poly.pdbx_seq_one_letter_code
_entity_poly.pdbx_strand_id
1 'polypeptide(L)'
;GDYHPNEDAFLGEVARIFGFDDRAFVRMRAQFVADAERDPYDVLGVDRDAPLDEVRAAWRALVRETHPDRMTARGVPEEAVKLAEKRLIAVNRAWEAITERHRPPETSGGTPGQHEAAG
;
A
#
# COMPACT_ATOMS: atom_id res chain seq x y z
N GLY A 1 -24.04 -13.35 -24.57
CA GLY A 1 -22.66 -12.88 -24.43
C GLY A 1 -22.79 -11.40 -24.33
N ASP A 2 -23.08 -10.94 -23.12
CA ASP A 2 -23.71 -9.65 -22.88
C ASP A 2 -22.76 -8.81 -22.05
N TYR A 3 -21.78 -8.23 -22.73
CA TYR A 3 -20.95 -7.18 -22.15
C TYR A 3 -21.87 -5.99 -21.85
N HIS A 4 -22.16 -5.78 -20.57
CA HIS A 4 -22.92 -4.63 -20.14
C HIS A 4 -22.02 -3.39 -20.14
N PRO A 5 -22.49 -2.21 -20.58
CA PRO A 5 -21.70 -0.98 -20.56
C PRO A 5 -21.23 -0.55 -19.16
N ASN A 6 -21.82 -1.12 -18.09
CA ASN A 6 -21.37 -0.91 -16.71
C ASN A 6 -20.09 -1.70 -16.36
N GLU A 7 -19.77 -2.75 -17.11
CA GLU A 7 -18.60 -3.61 -16.87
C GLU A 7 -17.30 -2.93 -17.33
N ASP A 8 -17.31 -2.19 -18.44
CA ASP A 8 -16.15 -1.43 -18.90
C ASP A 8 -15.83 -0.24 -17.98
N ALA A 9 -16.85 0.45 -17.48
CA ALA A 9 -16.66 1.50 -16.47
C ALA A 9 -16.12 0.92 -15.15
N PHE A 10 -16.59 -0.27 -14.77
CA PHE A 10 -16.09 -1.02 -13.62
C PHE A 10 -14.63 -1.42 -13.80
N LEU A 11 -14.27 -2.02 -14.94
CA LEU A 11 -12.90 -2.45 -15.24
C LEU A 11 -11.96 -1.24 -15.33
N GLY A 12 -12.39 -0.15 -15.96
CA GLY A 12 -11.61 1.07 -16.07
C GLY A 12 -11.38 1.77 -14.73
N GLU A 13 -12.40 1.86 -13.87
CA GLU A 13 -12.23 2.46 -12.54
C GLU A 13 -11.37 1.57 -11.64
N VAL A 14 -11.53 0.24 -11.71
CA VAL A 14 -10.64 -0.73 -11.03
C VAL A 14 -9.20 -0.59 -11.53
N ALA A 15 -8.96 -0.63 -12.84
CA ALA A 15 -7.64 -0.44 -13.44
C ALA A 15 -6.99 0.87 -12.99
N ARG A 16 -7.75 1.98 -13.04
CA ARG A 16 -7.32 3.31 -12.59
C ARG A 16 -7.01 3.37 -11.09
N ILE A 17 -7.82 2.73 -10.25
CA ILE A 17 -7.62 2.68 -8.78
C ILE A 17 -6.39 1.84 -8.42
N PHE A 18 -6.17 0.73 -9.12
CA PHE A 18 -5.09 -0.20 -8.80
C PHE A 18 -3.79 0.09 -9.57
N GLY A 19 -3.77 1.12 -10.42
CA GLY A 19 -2.60 1.53 -11.20
C GLY A 19 -2.21 0.48 -12.26
N PHE A 20 -3.15 -0.38 -12.65
CA PHE A 20 -2.92 -1.38 -13.68
C PHE A 20 -3.40 -0.83 -15.01
N ASP A 21 -2.58 -0.96 -16.05
CA ASP A 21 -3.02 -0.83 -17.44
C ASP A 21 -4.26 -1.74 -17.62
N ASP A 22 -5.32 -1.32 -18.32
CA ASP A 22 -6.60 -2.06 -18.41
C ASP A 22 -6.42 -3.55 -18.79
N ARG A 23 -5.36 -3.85 -19.54
CA ARG A 23 -4.98 -5.21 -19.97
C ARG A 23 -4.18 -6.01 -18.93
N ALA A 24 -3.61 -5.36 -17.92
CA ALA A 24 -2.89 -5.99 -16.82
C ALA A 24 -3.85 -6.56 -15.77
N PHE A 25 -5.04 -5.98 -15.56
CA PHE A 25 -6.00 -6.50 -14.58
C PHE A 25 -6.55 -7.89 -14.96
N VAL A 26 -6.89 -8.10 -16.24
CA VAL A 26 -7.35 -9.41 -16.77
C VAL A 26 -6.23 -10.45 -16.70
N ARG A 27 -4.96 -10.05 -16.96
CA ARG A 27 -3.80 -10.93 -16.82
C ARG A 27 -3.42 -11.22 -15.38
N MET A 28 -3.61 -10.27 -14.47
CA MET A 28 -3.30 -10.44 -13.04
C MET A 28 -4.25 -11.44 -12.38
N ARG A 29 -5.51 -11.53 -12.83
CA ARG A 29 -6.43 -12.59 -12.37
C ARG A 29 -5.98 -14.00 -12.80
N ALA A 30 -5.21 -14.11 -13.90
CA ALA A 30 -4.61 -15.36 -14.38
C ALA A 30 -3.22 -15.67 -13.78
N GLN A 31 -2.55 -14.67 -13.19
CA GLN A 31 -1.20 -14.77 -12.60
C GLN A 31 -1.17 -14.65 -11.08
N PHE A 32 -2.30 -14.84 -10.38
CA PHE A 32 -2.33 -14.92 -8.91
C PHE A 32 -1.66 -16.24 -8.44
N VAL A 33 -0.36 -16.34 -8.69
CA VAL A 33 0.54 -17.40 -8.25
C VAL A 33 1.56 -16.76 -7.30
N ALA A 34 1.41 -17.14 -6.04
CA ALA A 34 2.41 -17.26 -4.98
C ALA A 34 3.29 -16.05 -4.61
N ASP A 35 3.04 -15.51 -3.40
CA ASP A 35 4.03 -15.21 -2.35
C ASP A 35 5.33 -14.44 -2.66
N ALA A 36 5.46 -13.80 -3.82
CA ALA A 36 6.50 -12.80 -4.01
C ALA A 36 6.08 -11.55 -3.20
N GLU A 37 6.63 -11.42 -2.00
CA GLU A 37 6.50 -10.24 -1.16
C GLU A 37 6.94 -9.02 -1.98
N ARG A 38 5.96 -8.27 -2.51
CA ARG A 38 6.23 -7.11 -3.37
C ARG A 38 7.07 -6.11 -2.59
N ASP A 39 8.08 -5.59 -3.25
CA ASP A 39 8.94 -4.59 -2.65
C ASP A 39 8.12 -3.37 -2.19
N PRO A 40 8.33 -2.85 -0.97
CA PRO A 40 7.52 -1.75 -0.44
C PRO A 40 7.65 -0.45 -1.28
N TYR A 41 8.80 -0.20 -1.91
CA TYR A 41 8.97 0.95 -2.80
C TYR A 41 8.15 0.78 -4.08
N ASP A 42 8.13 -0.43 -4.65
CA ASP A 42 7.27 -0.78 -5.80
C ASP A 42 5.78 -0.69 -5.44
N VAL A 43 5.40 -1.06 -4.21
CA VAL A 43 4.02 -0.95 -3.73
C VAL A 43 3.58 0.51 -3.68
N LEU A 44 4.44 1.42 -3.24
CA LEU A 44 4.18 2.86 -3.17
C LEU A 44 4.42 3.59 -4.51
N GLY A 45 5.03 2.93 -5.50
CA GLY A 45 5.33 3.51 -6.81
C GLY A 45 6.41 4.59 -6.76
N VAL A 46 7.38 4.44 -5.87
CA VAL A 46 8.50 5.38 -5.68
C VAL A 46 9.83 4.65 -5.88
N ASP A 47 10.89 5.41 -6.16
CA ASP A 47 12.24 4.86 -6.24
C ASP A 47 12.74 4.38 -4.86
N ARG A 48 13.65 3.41 -4.84
CA ARG A 48 14.28 2.92 -3.61
C ARG A 48 15.12 3.99 -2.91
N ASP A 49 15.67 4.90 -3.69
CA ASP A 49 16.49 6.02 -3.22
C ASP A 49 15.66 7.29 -2.99
N ALA A 50 14.32 7.22 -3.14
CA ALA A 50 13.44 8.36 -2.92
C ALA A 50 13.52 8.86 -1.47
N PRO A 51 13.54 10.19 -1.25
CA PRO A 51 13.58 10.76 0.09
C PRO A 51 12.28 10.44 0.84
N LEU A 52 12.36 10.25 2.17
CA LEU A 52 11.22 9.83 3.00
C LEU A 52 10.00 10.76 2.87
N ASP A 53 10.22 12.05 2.61
CA ASP A 53 9.14 13.01 2.36
C ASP A 53 8.35 12.71 1.07
N GLU A 54 9.03 12.26 0.02
CA GLU A 54 8.41 11.81 -1.23
C GLU A 54 7.66 10.50 -1.03
N VAL A 55 8.28 9.54 -0.32
CA VAL A 55 7.63 8.28 0.08
C VAL A 55 6.34 8.57 0.87
N ARG A 56 6.39 9.54 1.80
CA ARG A 56 5.23 9.95 2.60
C ARG A 56 4.16 10.66 1.77
N ALA A 57 4.54 11.44 0.78
CA ALA A 57 3.61 12.06 -0.15
C ALA A 57 2.88 11.00 -0.99
N ALA A 58 3.61 10.04 -1.55
CA ALA A 58 3.06 8.92 -2.30
C ALA A 58 2.11 8.06 -1.45
N TRP A 59 2.53 7.69 -0.24
CA TRP A 59 1.67 6.96 0.71
C TRP A 59 0.35 7.70 0.98
N ARG A 60 0.39 9.00 1.28
CA ARG A 60 -0.83 9.80 1.53
C ARG A 60 -1.74 9.85 0.30
N ALA A 61 -1.17 9.98 -0.90
CA ALA A 61 -1.94 9.98 -2.14
C ALA A 61 -2.65 8.64 -2.33
N LEU A 62 -1.93 7.53 -2.20
CA LEU A 62 -2.48 6.17 -2.34
C LEU A 62 -3.55 5.85 -1.30
N VAL A 63 -3.35 6.21 -0.03
CA VAL A 63 -4.38 6.04 1.01
C VAL A 63 -5.65 6.80 0.63
N ARG A 64 -5.50 8.05 0.18
CA ARG A 64 -6.62 8.90 -0.22
C ARG A 64 -7.36 8.34 -1.42
N GLU A 65 -6.62 7.79 -2.37
CA GLU A 65 -7.14 7.20 -3.61
C GLU A 65 -7.77 5.84 -3.40
N THR A 66 -7.32 5.05 -2.43
CA THR A 66 -7.78 3.67 -2.20
C THR A 66 -8.84 3.57 -1.09
N HIS A 67 -9.18 4.67 -0.43
CA HIS A 67 -10.07 4.64 0.74
C HIS A 67 -11.46 4.03 0.41
N PRO A 68 -11.93 3.01 1.17
CA PRO A 68 -13.18 2.30 0.88
C PRO A 68 -14.38 3.25 0.87
N ASP A 69 -14.48 4.19 1.81
CA ASP A 69 -15.58 5.17 1.82
C ASP A 69 -15.65 6.00 0.53
N ARG A 70 -14.50 6.35 -0.05
CA ARG A 70 -14.48 7.08 -1.33
C ARG A 70 -14.93 6.21 -2.49
N MET A 71 -14.66 4.92 -2.44
CA MET A 71 -15.11 3.97 -3.45
C MET A 71 -16.61 3.75 -3.37
N THR A 72 -17.12 3.50 -2.16
CA THR A 72 -18.55 3.36 -1.91
C THR A 72 -19.31 4.62 -2.32
N ALA A 73 -18.79 5.81 -1.99
CA ALA A 73 -19.40 7.09 -2.38
C ALA A 73 -19.46 7.32 -3.90
N ARG A 74 -18.59 6.66 -4.68
CA ARG A 74 -18.59 6.71 -6.16
C ARG A 74 -19.45 5.64 -6.80
N GLY A 75 -20.13 4.80 -6.00
CA GLY A 75 -20.93 3.70 -6.49
C GLY A 75 -20.09 2.52 -7.01
N VAL A 76 -18.84 2.39 -6.53
CA VAL A 76 -17.98 1.26 -6.88
C VAL A 76 -18.57 -0.03 -6.27
N PRO A 77 -18.65 -1.15 -7.03
CA PRO A 77 -19.16 -2.43 -6.53
C PRO A 77 -18.38 -2.96 -5.32
N GLU A 78 -19.07 -3.74 -4.48
CA GLU A 78 -18.51 -4.26 -3.22
C GLU A 78 -17.26 -5.12 -3.43
N GLU A 79 -17.18 -5.89 -4.52
CA GLU A 79 -16.00 -6.67 -4.88
C GLU A 79 -14.77 -5.80 -5.15
N ALA A 80 -14.96 -4.64 -5.79
CA ALA A 80 -13.89 -3.68 -6.03
C ALA A 80 -13.53 -2.91 -4.75
N VAL A 81 -14.50 -2.62 -3.87
CA VAL A 81 -14.23 -2.06 -2.53
C VAL A 81 -13.34 -3.02 -1.72
N LYS A 82 -13.65 -4.32 -1.71
CA LYS A 82 -12.83 -5.35 -1.05
C LYS A 82 -11.41 -5.42 -1.60
N LEU A 83 -11.24 -5.19 -2.90
CA LEU A 83 -9.91 -5.13 -3.51
C LEU A 83 -9.17 -3.85 -3.09
N ALA A 84 -9.87 -2.73 -2.97
CA ALA A 84 -9.33 -1.46 -2.48
C ALA A 84 -8.86 -1.60 -1.03
N GLU A 85 -9.64 -2.24 -0.16
CA GLU A 85 -9.23 -2.56 1.21
C GLU A 85 -7.91 -3.35 1.26
N LYS A 86 -7.78 -4.41 0.45
CA LYS A 86 -6.55 -5.20 0.35
C LYS A 86 -5.36 -4.36 -0.10
N ARG A 87 -5.58 -3.46 -1.08
CA ARG A 87 -4.54 -2.54 -1.57
C ARG A 87 -4.14 -1.52 -0.50
N LEU A 88 -5.10 -0.97 0.25
CA LEU A 88 -4.86 -0.04 1.35
C LEU A 88 -4.01 -0.70 2.45
N ILE A 89 -4.30 -1.96 2.79
CA ILE A 89 -3.47 -2.75 3.73
C ILE A 89 -2.04 -2.88 3.20
N ALA A 90 -1.85 -3.21 1.93
CA ALA A 90 -0.52 -3.33 1.33
C ALA A 90 0.24 -1.99 1.33
N VAL A 91 -0.44 -0.89 1.02
CA VAL A 91 0.13 0.47 1.04
C VAL A 91 0.59 0.86 2.45
N ASN A 92 -0.20 0.57 3.47
CA ASN A 92 0.18 0.86 4.86
C ASN A 92 1.36 0.00 5.31
N ARG A 93 1.36 -1.30 5.00
CA ARG A 93 2.49 -2.19 5.30
C ARG A 93 3.78 -1.74 4.62
N ALA A 94 3.70 -1.28 3.38
CA ALA A 94 4.85 -0.77 2.65
C ALA A 94 5.43 0.50 3.30
N TRP A 95 4.56 1.43 3.69
CA TRP A 95 4.95 2.63 4.43
C TRP A 95 5.61 2.28 5.78
N GLU A 96 5.03 1.36 6.55
CA GLU A 96 5.61 0.88 7.81
C GLU A 96 7.00 0.26 7.60
N ALA A 97 7.14 -0.61 6.61
CA ALA A 97 8.40 -1.28 6.31
C ALA A 97 9.51 -0.31 5.89
N ILE A 98 9.19 0.74 5.11
CA ILE A 98 10.17 1.77 4.75
C ILE A 98 10.50 2.64 5.96
N THR A 99 9.49 3.10 6.70
CA THR A 99 9.69 3.98 7.85
C THR A 99 10.51 3.31 8.94
N GLU A 100 10.31 2.01 9.18
CA GLU A 100 11.11 1.23 10.14
C GLU A 100 12.59 1.20 9.75
N ARG A 101 12.92 1.07 8.46
CA ARG A 101 14.31 1.11 7.97
C ARG A 101 14.95 2.48 8.14
N HIS A 102 14.15 3.55 8.14
CA HIS A 102 14.59 4.92 8.37
C HIS A 102 14.58 5.33 9.84
N ARG A 103 14.02 4.49 10.74
CA ARG A 103 14.10 4.75 12.17
C ARG A 103 15.57 4.62 12.59
N PRO A 104 16.16 5.63 13.24
CA PRO A 104 17.50 5.47 13.80
C PRO A 104 17.47 4.29 14.78
N PRO A 105 18.50 3.42 14.80
CA PRO A 105 18.52 2.31 15.73
C PRO A 105 18.31 2.87 17.12
N GLU A 106 17.25 2.42 17.78
CA GLU A 106 16.94 2.84 19.14
C GLU A 106 18.16 2.45 19.96
N THR A 107 18.95 3.43 20.40
CA THR A 107 20.10 3.17 21.25
C THR A 107 19.54 2.46 22.46
N SER A 108 19.78 1.15 22.54
CA SER A 108 19.42 0.30 23.67
C SER A 108 20.17 0.82 24.88
N GLY A 109 19.59 1.82 25.54
CA GLY A 109 19.92 2.24 26.89
C GLY A 109 19.27 1.27 27.86
N GLY A 110 19.82 0.06 27.98
CA GLY A 110 19.68 -0.79 29.15
C GLY A 110 21.07 -0.95 29.76
N THR A 111 21.43 -0.28 30.87
CA THR A 111 21.21 -0.68 32.29
C THR A 111 22.15 -1.83 32.69
N PRO A 112 22.77 -1.93 33.91
CA PRO A 112 22.60 -1.20 35.18
C PRO A 112 23.91 -0.69 35.82
N GLY A 113 23.81 0.19 36.83
CA GLY A 113 24.93 0.62 37.65
C GLY A 113 24.53 0.84 39.11
N GLN A 114 24.19 -0.24 39.81
CA GLN A 114 24.39 -0.27 41.26
C GLN A 114 25.90 -0.28 41.49
N HIS A 115 26.46 0.74 42.13
CA HIS A 115 27.64 0.56 42.98
C HIS A 115 27.67 1.66 44.05
N GLU A 116 27.73 1.17 45.28
CA GLU A 116 27.93 1.88 46.54
C GLU A 116 29.08 2.90 46.47
N ALA A 117 28.97 4.00 47.23
CA ALA A 117 29.84 4.25 48.39
C ALA A 117 29.81 5.71 48.87
N ALA A 118 29.63 5.84 50.19
CA ALA A 118 30.29 6.77 51.10
C ALA A 118 30.00 8.28 51.00
N GLY A 119 29.55 8.82 52.15
CA GLY A 119 29.54 10.24 52.47
C GLY A 119 28.60 10.56 53.61
#